data_AF-A0A183V4E8-F1
#
_entry.id   AF-A0A183V4E8-F1
#
_cell.length_a   1.000
_cell.length_b   1.000
_cell.length_c   1.000
_cell.angle_alpha   90.00
_cell.angle_beta   90.00
_cell.angle_gamma   90.00
#
_symmetry.space_group_name_H-M   'P 1'
#
loop_
_entity.id
_entity.type
_entity.pdbx_description
1 polymer ?
#
loop_
_entity_poly.entity_id
_entity_poly.type
_entity_poly.pdbx_seq_one_letter_code
_entity_poly.pdbx_strand_id
1 'polypeptide(L)'
;MDLLVRSLPEPLQRFDTYIDFIGQWKAEIIYEVIITASAIFGFCRGYLAQQVSVAVNSVLVGFLIASVIVIPPWPFFRRNPIEGSIQTLLVSAFK
;
A
#
# COMPACT_ATOMS: atom_id res chain seq x y z
N MET A 1 10.55 13.46 6.69
CA MET A 1 9.14 13.58 6.24
C MET A 1 8.39 14.61 7.07
N ASP A 2 8.72 14.76 8.35
CA ASP A 2 8.05 15.69 9.28
C ASP A 2 8.17 17.17 8.88
N LEU A 3 9.26 17.55 8.20
CA LEU A 3 9.44 18.90 7.65
C LEU A 3 8.49 19.21 6.48
N LEU A 4 8.14 18.21 5.66
CA LEU A 4 7.16 18.36 4.59
C LEU A 4 5.73 18.30 5.15
N VAL A 5 5.47 17.47 6.17
CA VAL A 5 4.14 17.41 6.80
C VAL A 5 3.80 18.72 7.51
N ARG A 6 4.77 19.35 8.18
CA ARG A 6 4.57 20.65 8.85
C ARG A 6 4.35 21.82 7.89
N SER A 7 4.73 21.70 6.61
CA SER A 7 4.48 22.75 5.61
C SER A 7 3.14 22.60 4.89
N LEU A 8 2.39 21.51 5.11
CA LEU A 8 1.04 21.32 4.58
C LEU A 8 -0.04 22.04 5.42
N PRO A 9 -1.17 22.44 4.81
CA PRO A 9 -2.29 23.04 5.52
C PRO A 9 -2.90 22.08 6.57
N GLU A 10 -3.45 22.64 7.66
CA GLU A 10 -3.93 21.91 8.84
C GLU A 10 -4.76 20.62 8.59
N PRO A 11 -5.72 20.56 7.64
CA PRO A 11 -6.49 19.32 7.43
C PRO A 11 -5.63 18.14 6.99
N LEU A 12 -4.50 18.37 6.31
CA LEU A 12 -3.64 17.31 5.79
C LEU A 12 -2.62 16.79 6.82
N GLN A 13 -2.33 17.57 7.86
CA GLN A 13 -1.45 17.15 8.96
C GLN A 13 -2.08 16.04 9.83
N ARG A 14 -3.42 15.92 9.80
CA ARG A 14 -4.17 14.93 10.58
C ARG A 14 -4.15 13.52 9.98
N PHE A 15 -3.71 13.38 8.73
CA PHE A 15 -3.54 12.07 8.14
C PHE A 15 -2.24 11.45 8.64
N ASP A 16 -2.35 10.51 9.55
CA ASP A 16 -1.21 9.68 9.96
C ASP A 16 -0.70 8.89 8.76
N THR A 17 0.40 9.34 8.16
CA THR A 17 1.10 8.67 7.05
C THR A 17 1.91 7.46 7.53
N TYR A 18 1.83 7.12 8.82
CA TYR A 18 2.58 6.04 9.41
C TYR A 18 1.98 4.68 9.03
N ILE A 19 2.77 3.85 8.35
CA ILE A 19 2.44 2.46 8.03
C ILE A 19 3.41 1.53 8.78
N ASP A 20 2.88 0.49 9.41
CA ASP A 20 3.67 -0.51 10.13
C ASP A 20 4.42 -1.41 9.12
N PHE A 21 5.56 -1.98 9.51
CA PHE A 21 6.37 -2.88 8.68
C PHE A 21 5.57 -4.09 8.19
N ILE A 22 4.78 -4.71 9.08
CA ILE A 22 3.88 -5.82 8.70
C ILE A 22 2.75 -5.32 7.80
N GLY A 23 2.31 -4.08 7.99
CA GLY A 23 1.35 -3.40 7.14
C GLY A 23 1.86 -3.20 5.71
N GLN A 24 3.11 -2.77 5.56
CA GLN A 24 3.77 -2.59 4.25
C GLN A 24 3.84 -3.90 3.46
N TRP A 25 4.32 -4.98 4.09
CA TRP A 25 4.40 -6.28 3.42
C TRP A 25 3.04 -6.82 2.97
N LYS A 26 2.00 -6.64 3.80
CA LYS A 26 0.62 -7.00 3.40
C LYS A 26 0.14 -6.15 2.22
N ALA A 27 0.46 -4.87 2.21
CA ALA A 27 0.07 -3.96 1.13
C ALA A 27 0.73 -4.36 -0.19
N GLU A 28 2.00 -4.77 -0.15
CA GLU A 28 2.75 -5.30 -1.29
C GLU A 28 2.12 -6.59 -1.85
N ILE A 29 1.79 -7.56 -0.99
CA ILE A 29 1.13 -8.81 -1.43
C ILE A 29 -0.23 -8.52 -2.07
N ILE A 30 -1.03 -7.64 -1.47
CA ILE A 30 -2.35 -7.29 -2.02
C ILE A 30 -2.18 -6.64 -3.40
N TYR A 31 -1.20 -5.75 -3.55
CA TYR A 31 -0.88 -5.14 -4.84
C TYR A 31 -0.52 -6.20 -5.88
N GLU A 32 0.41 -7.09 -5.56
CA GLU A 32 0.90 -8.12 -6.47
C GLU A 32 -0.21 -9.08 -6.91
N VAL A 33 -1.07 -9.49 -5.97
CA VAL A 33 -2.21 -10.38 -6.25
C VAL A 33 -3.20 -9.71 -7.21
N ILE A 34 -3.54 -8.44 -7.00
CA ILE A 34 -4.48 -7.71 -7.86
C ILE A 34 -3.91 -7.56 -9.28
N ILE A 35 -2.66 -7.10 -9.39
CA ILE A 35 -2.00 -6.92 -10.70
C ILE A 35 -1.91 -8.25 -11.44
N THR A 36 -1.45 -9.31 -10.77
CA THR A 36 -1.29 -10.63 -11.39
C THR A 36 -2.63 -11.20 -11.86
N ALA A 37 -3.68 -11.09 -11.04
CA ALA A 37 -5.02 -11.53 -11.43
C ALA A 37 -5.55 -10.74 -12.66
N SER A 38 -5.35 -9.42 -12.66
CA SER A 38 -5.76 -8.56 -13.79
C SER A 38 -4.97 -8.85 -15.08
N ALA A 39 -3.70 -9.24 -14.95
CA ALA A 39 -2.84 -9.63 -16.07
C ALA A 39 -3.28 -10.97 -16.67
N ILE A 40 -3.58 -11.98 -15.85
CA ILE A 40 -4.10 -13.27 -16.32
C ILE A 40 -5.43 -13.07 -17.07
N PHE A 41 -6.36 -12.32 -16.48
CA PHE A 41 -7.65 -12.05 -17.11
C PHE A 41 -7.50 -11.26 -18.42
N GLY A 42 -6.67 -10.21 -18.39
CA GLY A 42 -6.36 -9.38 -19.55
C GLY A 42 -5.68 -10.18 -20.67
N PHE A 43 -4.78 -11.09 -20.32
CA PHE A 43 -4.11 -11.98 -21.27
C PHE A 43 -5.10 -12.93 -21.94
N CYS A 44 -5.98 -13.58 -21.19
CA CYS A 44 -7.01 -14.45 -21.76
C CYS A 44 -7.93 -13.69 -22.72
N ARG A 45 -8.43 -12.51 -22.31
CA ARG A 45 -9.29 -11.67 -23.17
C ARG A 45 -8.55 -11.12 -24.39
N GLY A 46 -7.31 -10.65 -24.20
CA GLY A 46 -6.48 -10.11 -25.27
C GLY A 46 -6.09 -11.17 -26.29
N TYR A 47 -5.85 -12.42 -25.86
CA TYR A 47 -5.59 -13.55 -26.73
C TYR A 47 -6.81 -13.88 -27.61
N LEU A 48 -8.00 -13.95 -27.02
CA LEU A 48 -9.25 -14.19 -27.76
C LEU A 48 -9.58 -13.05 -28.75
N ALA A 49 -9.30 -11.81 -28.38
CA ALA A 49 -9.53 -10.64 -29.23
C ALA A 49 -8.41 -10.40 -30.26
N GLN A 50 -7.30 -11.15 -30.19
CA GLN A 50 -6.03 -10.91 -30.92
C GLN A 50 -5.51 -9.47 -30.84
N GLN A 51 -5.79 -8.79 -29.73
CA GLN A 51 -5.45 -7.38 -29.53
C GLN A 51 -4.69 -7.21 -28.21
N VAL A 52 -3.43 -6.79 -28.32
CA VAL A 52 -2.56 -6.51 -27.17
C VAL A 52 -3.09 -5.32 -26.35
N SER A 53 -3.77 -4.36 -27.01
CA SER A 53 -4.39 -3.19 -26.36
C SER A 53 -5.38 -3.58 -25.26
N VAL A 54 -6.17 -4.64 -25.47
CA VAL A 54 -7.15 -5.14 -24.49
C VAL A 54 -6.45 -5.69 -23.24
N ALA A 55 -5.34 -6.43 -23.43
CA ALA A 55 -4.55 -6.95 -22.32
C ALA A 55 -3.90 -5.82 -21.50
N VAL A 56 -3.31 -4.83 -22.19
CA VAL A 56 -2.70 -3.65 -21.54
C VAL A 56 -3.74 -2.83 -20.78
N ASN A 57 -4.92 -2.60 -21.37
CA ASN A 57 -5.99 -1.86 -20.70
C ASN A 57 -6.50 -2.59 -19.44
N SER A 58 -6.58 -3.92 -19.47
CA SER A 58 -6.95 -4.72 -18.29
C SER A 58 -5.95 -4.55 -17.15
N VAL A 59 -4.65 -4.60 -17.45
CA VAL A 59 -3.58 -4.38 -16.44
C VAL A 59 -3.61 -2.94 -15.92
N LEU A 60 -3.87 -1.95 -16.78
CA LEU A 60 -3.99 -0.55 -16.37
C LEU A 60 -5.15 -0.34 -15.40
N VAL A 61 -6.31 -0.95 -15.67
CA VAL A 61 -7.46 -0.91 -14.75
C VAL A 61 -7.12 -1.61 -13.43
N GLY A 62 -6.46 -2.77 -13.48
CA GLY A 62 -5.97 -3.48 -12.29
C GLY A 62 -5.01 -2.63 -11.45
N PHE A 63 -4.11 -1.90 -12.11
CA PHE A 63 -3.19 -0.97 -11.48
C PHE A 63 -3.89 0.18 -10.77
N LEU A 64 -4.87 0.82 -11.42
CA LEU A 64 -5.64 1.89 -10.81
C LEU A 64 -6.37 1.38 -9.55
N ILE A 65 -7.00 0.21 -9.64
CA ILE A 65 -7.69 -0.40 -8.49
C ILE A 65 -6.70 -0.71 -7.35
N ALA A 66 -5.57 -1.36 -7.67
CA ALA A 66 -4.55 -1.69 -6.69
C ALA A 66 -3.97 -0.42 -6.03
N SER A 67 -3.73 0.64 -6.80
CA SER A 67 -3.21 1.92 -6.30
C SER A 67 -4.16 2.56 -5.29
N VAL A 68 -5.47 2.58 -5.56
CA VAL A 68 -6.48 3.13 -4.63
C VAL A 68 -6.55 2.33 -3.34
N ILE A 69 -6.30 1.01 -3.40
CA ILE A 69 -6.34 0.12 -2.22
C ILE A 69 -5.04 0.17 -1.42
N VAL A 70 -3.89 0.38 -2.05
CA VAL A 70 -2.58 0.22 -1.39
C VAL A 70 -1.96 1.56 -0.97
N ILE A 71 -2.21 2.65 -1.70
CA ILE A 71 -1.61 3.96 -1.45
C ILE A 71 -2.11 4.62 -0.14
N PRO A 72 -3.43 4.73 0.12
CA PRO A 72 -3.88 5.35 1.35
C PRO A 72 -3.53 4.46 2.57
N PRO A 73 -3.05 5.06 3.68
CA PRO A 73 -2.66 4.33 4.89
C PRO A 73 -3.92 3.87 5.66
N TRP A 74 -4.60 2.84 5.13
CA TRP A 74 -5.81 2.31 5.74
C TRP A 74 -5.55 1.84 7.18
N PRO A 75 -6.52 1.98 8.09
CA PRO A 75 -6.38 1.52 9.48
C PRO A 75 -6.13 0.01 9.59
N PHE A 76 -6.42 -0.78 8.55
CA PHE A 76 -6.08 -2.21 8.50
C PHE A 76 -4.57 -2.48 8.52
N PHE A 77 -3.76 -1.59 7.93
CA PHE A 77 -2.31 -1.73 7.86
C PHE A 77 -1.57 -1.22 9.11
N ARG A 78 -2.31 -0.80 10.15
CA ARG A 78 -1.76 -0.19 11.38
C ARG A 78 -2.01 -1.02 12.64
N ARG A 79 -2.25 -2.34 12.49
CA ARG A 79 -2.72 -3.20 13.59
C ARG A 79 -1.64 -3.70 14.55
N ASN A 80 -0.36 -3.60 14.22
CA ASN A 80 0.70 -3.98 15.14
C ASN A 80 1.49 -2.72 15.55
N PRO A 81 1.27 -2.16 16.74
CA PRO A 81 2.23 -1.25 17.31
C PRO A 81 3.52 -2.02 17.57
N ILE A 82 4.66 -1.45 17.19
CA ILE A 82 6.00 -2.02 17.41
C ILE A 82 6.26 -2.10 18.93
N GLU A 83 5.90 -3.22 19.53
CA GLU A 83 6.14 -3.52 20.95
C GLU A 83 7.50 -4.19 21.08
N GLY A 84 8.58 -3.39 21.01
CA GLY A 84 9.93 -3.93 21.14
C GLY A 84 11.06 -3.12 20.52
N SER A 85 10.97 -1.78 20.49
CA SER A 85 12.19 -0.99 20.28
C SER A 85 13.05 -1.10 21.55
N ILE A 86 14.36 -1.30 21.40
CA ILE A 86 15.35 -1.25 22.49
C ILE A 86 15.17 0.01 23.36
N GLN A 87 14.60 1.09 22.79
CA GLN A 87 14.18 2.29 23.51
C GLN A 87 13.24 1.99 24.70
N THR A 88 12.27 1.08 24.57
CA THR A 88 11.33 0.75 25.65
C THR A 88 12.03 0.01 26.79
N LEU A 89 13.00 -0.85 26.48
CA LEU A 89 13.81 -1.55 27.48
C LEU A 89 14.79 -0.60 28.18
N LEU A 90 15.40 0.34 27.46
CA LEU A 90 16.27 1.35 28.07
C LEU A 90 15.47 2.31 28.97
N VAL A 91 14.28 2.75 28.56
CA VAL A 91 13.42 3.62 29.39
C VAL A 91 12.91 2.89 30.64
N SER A 92 12.67 1.58 30.57
CA SER A 92 12.31 0.75 31.73
C SER A 92 13.49 0.41 32.64
N ALA A 93 14.71 0.30 32.12
CA ALA A 93 15.91 -0.04 32.90
C ALA A 93 16.48 1.17 33.67
N PHE A 94 16.13 2.39 33.25
CA PHE A 94 16.52 3.65 33.90
C PHE A 94 15.40 4.26 34.77
N LYS A 95 14.32 3.51 35.06
CA LYS A 95 13.27 3.88 36.01
C LYS A 95 13.39 3.04 37.29
#